data_AF-A0A914FAS3-F1
#
_entry.id   AF-A0A914FAS3-F1
#
_cell.length_a   1.000
_cell.length_b   1.000
_cell.length_c   1.000
_cell.angle_alpha   90.00
_cell.angle_beta   90.00
_cell.angle_gamma   90.00
#
_symmetry.space_group_name_H-M   'P 1'
#
loop_
_entity.id
_entity.type
_entity.pdbx_description
1 polymer ?
#
loop_
_entity_poly.entity_id
_entity_poly.type
_entity_poly.pdbx_seq_one_letter_code
_entity_poly.pdbx_strand_id
1 'polypeptide(L)'
;MKYDFARRPNSRKISFMAICGFLLYHLVTYSWPFLPGKLKMYSEDEMLFSNGTELTGCNVDKYRWCDSLNPINFYVYYAAFIIIIGIANPNLNVSFGTLFSKIIGPRPQTIEQGWLQVAGTSGRMLGSVSMSALESEYGPKWVWNVQITLLIVTISSWIALNHKMVPLALPEEYAEFHDPNDPDVIKKKIKNGSKEKINA
;
A
#
# COMPACT_ATOMS: atom_id res chain seq x y z
N MET A 1 -0.63 33.96 -2.56
CA MET A 1 -0.38 32.78 -3.40
C MET A 1 -1.45 31.74 -3.06
N LYS A 2 -2.61 31.78 -3.73
CA LYS A 2 -3.72 30.84 -3.49
C LYS A 2 -3.39 29.56 -4.23
N TYR A 3 -2.82 28.59 -3.55
CA TYR A 3 -2.65 27.24 -4.10
C TYR A 3 -4.03 26.62 -4.20
N ASP A 4 -4.54 26.55 -5.43
CA ASP A 4 -5.78 25.88 -5.76
C ASP A 4 -5.58 24.36 -5.65
N PHE A 5 -5.63 23.86 -4.41
CA PHE A 5 -5.62 22.44 -4.07
C PHE A 5 -6.97 21.77 -4.43
N ALA A 6 -7.84 22.43 -5.22
CA ALA A 6 -9.22 22.00 -5.43
C ALA A 6 -9.39 20.90 -6.49
N ARG A 7 -8.39 20.59 -7.32
CA ARG A 7 -8.44 19.37 -8.12
C ARG A 7 -7.89 18.19 -7.32
N ARG A 8 -8.53 17.86 -6.19
CA ARG A 8 -8.23 16.64 -5.42
C ARG A 8 -8.39 15.46 -6.38
N PRO A 9 -7.31 14.79 -6.82
CA PRO A 9 -7.48 13.58 -7.61
C PRO A 9 -8.30 12.57 -6.80
N ASN A 10 -9.11 11.76 -7.47
CA ASN A 10 -9.98 10.78 -6.80
C ASN A 10 -9.12 9.87 -5.92
N SER A 11 -9.02 10.18 -4.62
CA SER A 11 -8.13 9.52 -3.65
C SER A 11 -8.34 8.00 -3.66
N ARG A 12 -9.59 7.58 -3.90
CA ARG A 12 -9.99 6.18 -4.12
C ARG A 12 -9.26 5.50 -5.28
N LYS A 13 -9.15 6.18 -6.43
CA LYS A 13 -8.49 5.66 -7.64
C LYS A 13 -6.97 5.60 -7.44
N ILE A 14 -6.39 6.60 -6.76
CA ILE A 14 -4.95 6.61 -6.46
C ILE A 14 -4.59 5.48 -5.50
N SER A 15 -5.33 5.31 -4.40
CA SER A 15 -5.11 4.20 -3.47
C SER A 15 -5.22 2.84 -4.17
N PHE A 16 -6.25 2.65 -5.01
CA PHE A 16 -6.41 1.42 -5.77
C PHE A 16 -5.23 1.16 -6.72
N MET A 17 -4.82 2.18 -7.49
CA MET A 17 -3.68 2.09 -8.40
C MET A 17 -2.37 1.79 -7.65
N ALA A 18 -2.17 2.38 -6.46
CA ALA A 18 -1.00 2.10 -5.64
C ALA A 18 -0.97 0.64 -5.13
N ILE A 19 -2.12 0.11 -4.68
CA ILE A 19 -2.22 -1.30 -4.23
C ILE A 19 -1.97 -2.26 -5.42
N CYS A 20 -2.51 -1.95 -6.60
CA CYS A 20 -2.20 -2.72 -7.82
C CYS A 20 -0.70 -2.64 -8.18
N GLY A 21 -0.07 -1.48 -8.00
CA GLY A 21 1.38 -1.32 -8.17
C GLY A 21 2.18 -2.21 -7.22
N PHE A 22 1.79 -2.28 -5.94
CA PHE A 22 2.40 -3.21 -4.99
C PHE A 22 2.26 -4.67 -5.41
N LEU A 23 1.09 -5.09 -5.89
CA LEU A 23 0.90 -6.45 -6.40
C LEU A 23 1.82 -6.72 -7.60
N LEU A 24 1.88 -5.78 -8.55
CA LEU A 24 2.77 -5.89 -9.71
C LEU A 24 4.24 -6.04 -9.30
N TYR A 25 4.70 -5.25 -8.33
CA TYR A 25 6.07 -5.36 -7.80
C TYR A 25 6.36 -6.77 -7.25
N HIS A 26 5.45 -7.34 -6.46
CA HIS A 26 5.64 -8.68 -5.91
C HIS A 26 5.60 -9.78 -6.99
N LEU A 27 4.83 -9.58 -8.06
CA LEU A 27 4.80 -10.50 -9.19
C LEU A 27 6.07 -10.40 -10.07
N VAL A 28 6.59 -9.18 -10.28
CA VAL A 28 7.84 -8.95 -11.03
C VAL A 28 9.04 -9.48 -10.27
N THR A 29 9.07 -9.31 -8.95
CA THR A 29 10.16 -9.79 -8.10
C THR A 29 10.01 -11.26 -7.71
N TYR A 30 8.91 -11.91 -8.07
CA TYR A 30 8.71 -13.33 -7.77
C TYR A 30 9.77 -14.18 -8.47
N SER A 31 10.36 -15.11 -7.72
CA SER A 31 11.30 -16.11 -8.25
C SER A 31 10.54 -17.18 -9.04
N TRP A 32 10.14 -16.82 -10.26
CA TRP A 32 9.37 -17.70 -11.13
C TRP A 32 10.17 -18.95 -11.54
N PRO A 33 9.50 -20.11 -11.68
CA PRO A 33 10.16 -21.36 -12.03
C PRO A 33 10.79 -21.37 -13.43
N PHE A 34 10.39 -20.45 -14.31
CA PHE A 34 10.90 -20.34 -15.68
C PHE A 34 12.19 -19.52 -15.81
N LEU A 35 12.68 -18.88 -14.74
CA LEU A 35 13.93 -18.11 -14.80
C LEU A 35 15.14 -19.06 -14.89
N PRO A 36 16.03 -18.90 -15.88
CA PRO A 36 17.22 -19.73 -15.99
C PRO A 36 18.27 -19.33 -14.95
N GLY A 37 18.77 -20.31 -14.21
CA GLY A 37 19.87 -20.14 -13.26
C GLY A 37 19.63 -20.91 -11.97
N LYS A 38 20.71 -21.30 -11.30
CA LYS A 38 20.67 -21.87 -9.94
C LYS A 38 21.33 -20.90 -8.99
N LEU A 39 20.81 -20.78 -7.77
CA LEU A 39 21.50 -20.01 -6.74
C LEU A 39 22.89 -20.61 -6.49
N LYS A 40 23.88 -19.75 -6.21
CA LYS A 40 25.18 -20.21 -5.74
C LYS A 40 24.98 -20.79 -4.33
N MET A 41 25.28 -22.07 -4.19
CA MET A 41 25.17 -22.82 -2.94
C MET A 41 26.57 -23.06 -2.39
N TYR A 42 26.70 -23.07 -1.07
CA TYR A 42 27.93 -23.46 -0.38
C TYR A 42 27.60 -24.27 0.88
N SER A 43 28.51 -25.15 1.29
CA SER A 43 28.42 -25.92 2.54
C SER A 43 29.24 -25.25 3.65
N GLU A 44 28.96 -25.55 4.92
CA GLU A 44 29.73 -25.03 6.06
C GLU A 44 31.22 -25.36 5.95
N ASP A 45 31.56 -26.53 5.40
CA ASP A 45 32.96 -26.90 5.17
C ASP A 45 33.67 -25.92 4.22
N GLU A 46 33.01 -25.52 3.13
CA GLU A 46 33.56 -24.54 2.17
C GLU A 46 33.71 -23.15 2.80
N MET A 47 32.85 -22.79 3.74
CA MET A 47 32.97 -21.55 4.51
C MET A 47 34.17 -21.56 5.46
N LEU A 48 34.44 -22.69 6.10
CA LEU A 48 35.62 -22.88 6.93
C LEU A 48 36.91 -22.80 6.10
N PHE A 49 36.92 -23.34 4.89
CA PHE A 49 38.06 -23.25 3.97
C PHE A 49 38.26 -21.83 3.40
N SER A 50 37.26 -20.94 3.50
CA SER A 50 37.34 -19.58 2.97
C SER A 50 37.99 -18.56 3.93
N ASN A 51 38.65 -19.00 5.01
CA ASN A 51 39.41 -18.15 5.95
C ASN A 51 38.63 -16.89 6.43
N GLY A 52 37.33 -17.01 6.67
CA GLY A 52 36.49 -15.91 7.16
C GLY A 52 36.04 -14.91 6.08
N THR A 53 36.26 -15.18 4.80
CA THR A 53 35.66 -14.40 3.71
C THR A 53 34.18 -14.79 3.59
N GLU A 54 33.26 -13.81 3.63
CA GLU A 54 31.82 -14.09 3.49
C GLU A 54 31.50 -14.61 2.08
N LEU A 55 31.18 -15.90 1.99
CA LEU A 55 30.69 -16.51 0.75
C LEU A 55 29.29 -16.00 0.42
N THR A 56 29.14 -15.46 -0.77
CA THR A 56 27.85 -15.05 -1.32
C THR A 56 27.10 -16.27 -1.84
N GLY A 57 25.94 -16.58 -1.24
CA GLY A 57 25.14 -17.74 -1.63
C GLY A 57 24.21 -18.25 -0.54
N CYS A 58 23.59 -19.40 -0.78
CA CYS A 58 22.73 -20.10 0.17
C CYS A 58 23.52 -21.25 0.84
N ASN A 59 23.57 -21.24 2.18
CA ASN A 59 24.17 -22.32 2.96
C ASN A 59 23.21 -23.52 2.99
N VAL A 60 23.61 -24.64 2.36
CA VAL A 60 22.77 -25.84 2.23
C VAL A 60 22.56 -26.60 3.55
N ASP A 61 23.51 -26.50 4.48
CA ASP A 61 23.46 -27.18 5.78
C ASP A 61 22.52 -26.43 6.74
N LYS A 62 22.42 -25.10 6.57
CA LYS A 62 21.56 -24.24 7.39
C LYS A 62 20.14 -24.09 6.83
N TYR A 63 19.97 -24.05 5.51
CA TYR A 63 18.70 -23.74 4.87
C TYR A 63 18.25 -24.82 3.88
N ARG A 64 17.10 -25.44 4.13
CA ARG A 64 16.55 -26.53 3.29
C ARG A 64 15.89 -26.04 2.00
N TRP A 65 15.69 -24.73 1.85
CA TRP A 65 14.96 -24.12 0.75
C TRP A 65 15.85 -23.62 -0.40
N CYS A 66 17.19 -23.79 -0.29
CA CYS A 66 18.15 -23.31 -1.28
C CYS A 66 17.86 -23.83 -2.71
N ASP A 67 17.49 -25.11 -2.85
CA ASP A 67 17.22 -25.75 -4.16
C ASP A 67 15.96 -25.24 -4.85
N SER A 68 15.00 -24.74 -4.08
CA SER A 68 13.77 -24.21 -4.66
C SER A 68 14.00 -22.85 -5.29
N LEU A 69 15.00 -22.07 -4.85
CA LEU A 69 15.09 -20.66 -5.21
C LEU A 69 15.84 -20.43 -6.54
N ASN A 70 15.20 -19.71 -7.46
CA ASN A 70 15.83 -19.25 -8.71
C ASN A 70 16.41 -17.84 -8.52
N PRO A 71 17.59 -17.55 -9.11
CA PRO A 71 18.21 -16.24 -9.01
C PRO A 71 17.41 -15.20 -9.80
N ILE A 72 17.23 -14.02 -9.21
CA ILE A 72 16.53 -12.89 -9.82
C ILE A 72 17.57 -11.88 -10.34
N ASN A 73 17.28 -11.24 -11.46
CA ASN A 73 18.16 -10.19 -11.99
C ASN A 73 18.19 -8.98 -11.05
N PHE A 74 19.39 -8.69 -10.54
CA PHE A 74 19.65 -7.58 -9.62
C PHE A 74 19.12 -6.24 -10.15
N TYR A 75 19.35 -5.91 -11.42
CA TYR A 75 18.94 -4.63 -12.00
C TYR A 75 17.43 -4.47 -12.04
N VAL A 76 16.71 -5.55 -12.37
CA VAL A 76 15.24 -5.53 -12.42
C VAL A 76 14.66 -5.34 -11.03
N TYR A 77 15.22 -6.04 -10.04
CA TYR A 77 14.79 -5.93 -8.64
C TYR A 77 14.94 -4.50 -8.11
N TYR A 78 16.11 -3.89 -8.26
CA TYR A 78 16.37 -2.54 -7.76
C TYR A 78 15.61 -1.46 -8.53
N ALA A 79 15.52 -1.58 -9.87
CA ALA A 79 14.75 -0.64 -10.68
C ALA A 79 13.26 -0.67 -10.30
N ALA A 80 12.69 -1.87 -10.16
CA ALA A 80 11.30 -2.05 -9.74
C ALA A 80 11.07 -1.51 -8.31
N PHE A 81 12.02 -1.72 -7.39
CA PHE A 81 11.93 -1.20 -6.04
C PHE A 81 11.87 0.33 -6.01
N ILE A 82 12.82 1.00 -6.68
CA ILE A 82 12.88 2.47 -6.67
C ILE A 82 11.64 3.09 -7.33
N ILE A 83 11.24 2.57 -8.49
CA ILE A 83 10.15 3.16 -9.27
C ILE A 83 8.80 2.82 -8.62
N ILE A 84 8.53 1.54 -8.38
CA ILE A 84 7.20 1.09 -7.97
C ILE A 84 6.97 1.40 -6.49
N ILE A 85 7.87 0.97 -5.59
CA ILE A 85 7.70 1.20 -4.15
C ILE A 85 7.86 2.68 -3.82
N GLY A 86 8.82 3.36 -4.44
CA GLY A 86 9.06 4.79 -4.25
C GLY A 86 7.86 5.67 -4.63
N ILE A 87 7.07 5.27 -5.63
CA ILE A 87 5.85 5.99 -6.02
C ILE A 87 4.62 5.47 -5.25
N ALA A 88 4.44 4.16 -5.14
CA ALA A 88 3.23 3.57 -4.58
C ALA A 88 3.09 3.85 -3.08
N ASN A 89 4.18 3.77 -2.31
CA ASN A 89 4.15 3.93 -0.86
C ASN A 89 3.69 5.33 -0.38
N PRO A 90 4.26 6.45 -0.86
CA PRO A 90 3.78 7.77 -0.45
C PRO A 90 2.37 8.05 -0.97
N ASN A 91 2.04 7.62 -2.20
CA ASN A 91 0.70 7.79 -2.76
C ASN A 91 -0.37 7.05 -1.96
N LEU A 92 -0.07 5.81 -1.53
CA LEU A 92 -0.98 5.03 -0.71
C LEU A 92 -1.19 5.70 0.65
N ASN A 93 -0.12 6.10 1.33
CA ASN A 93 -0.20 6.72 2.67
C ASN A 93 -1.03 8.02 2.67
N VAL A 94 -0.74 8.93 1.73
CA VAL A 94 -1.45 10.21 1.61
C VAL A 94 -2.91 10.00 1.20
N SER A 95 -3.15 9.13 0.22
CA SER A 95 -4.51 8.90 -0.28
C SER A 95 -5.38 8.18 0.73
N PHE A 96 -4.80 7.25 1.51
CA PHE A 96 -5.50 6.52 2.55
C PHE A 96 -5.91 7.44 3.72
N GLY A 97 -5.00 8.27 4.22
CA GLY A 97 -5.33 9.27 5.25
C GLY A 97 -6.41 10.25 4.76
N THR A 98 -6.30 10.72 3.52
CA THR A 98 -7.30 11.60 2.90
C THR A 98 -8.66 10.92 2.76
N LEU A 99 -8.69 9.65 2.36
CA LEU A 99 -9.92 8.87 2.22
C LEU A 99 -10.61 8.69 3.58
N PHE A 100 -9.84 8.35 4.60
CA PHE A 100 -10.35 8.17 5.96
C PHE A 100 -10.96 9.46 6.52
N SER A 101 -10.29 10.61 6.37
CA SER A 101 -10.85 11.92 6.75
C SER A 101 -12.12 12.27 6.00
N LYS A 102 -12.21 11.97 4.70
CA LYS A 102 -13.42 12.21 3.91
C LYS A 102 -14.60 11.33 4.32
N ILE A 103 -14.35 10.12 4.81
CA ILE A 103 -15.40 9.21 5.28
C ILE A 103 -15.97 9.68 6.63
N ILE A 104 -15.12 10.12 7.55
CA ILE A 104 -15.56 10.61 8.88
C ILE A 104 -16.28 11.96 8.75
N GLY A 105 -15.77 12.85 7.89
CA GLY A 105 -16.28 14.21 7.76
C GLY A 105 -15.84 15.12 8.92
N PRO A 106 -16.62 16.17 9.26
CA PRO A 106 -16.25 17.25 10.18
C PRO A 106 -16.37 16.89 11.68
N ARG A 107 -16.56 15.61 12.01
CA ARG A 107 -16.57 15.12 13.39
C ARG A 107 -15.15 15.09 13.97
N PRO A 108 -14.96 15.12 15.30
CA PRO A 108 -13.64 15.02 15.91
C PRO A 108 -12.93 13.74 15.46
N GLN A 109 -11.90 13.88 14.63
CA GLN A 109 -11.25 12.77 13.91
C GLN A 109 -10.12 12.08 14.70
N THR A 110 -9.71 12.65 15.83
CA THR A 110 -8.49 12.27 16.55
C THR A 110 -8.51 10.83 17.07
N ILE A 111 -9.64 10.38 17.65
CA ILE A 111 -9.74 9.04 18.23
C ILE A 111 -9.71 7.97 17.14
N GLU A 112 -10.47 8.18 16.06
CA GLU A 112 -10.54 7.26 14.92
C GLU A 112 -9.20 7.15 14.20
N GLN A 113 -8.49 8.28 14.03
CA GLN A 113 -7.13 8.27 13.50
C GLN A 113 -6.15 7.59 14.46
N GLY A 114 -6.36 7.72 15.77
CA GLY A 114 -5.59 7.01 16.80
C GLY A 114 -5.71 5.50 16.67
N TRP A 115 -6.94 4.97 16.55
CA TRP A 115 -7.16 3.54 16.34
C TRP A 115 -6.56 3.04 15.03
N LEU A 116 -6.70 3.81 13.95
CA LEU A 116 -6.10 3.49 12.66
C LEU A 116 -4.56 3.40 12.76
N GLN A 117 -3.95 4.33 13.49
CA GLN A 117 -2.50 4.34 13.70
C GLN A 117 -2.04 3.14 14.54
N VAL A 118 -2.75 2.82 15.63
CA VAL A 118 -2.45 1.65 16.48
C VAL A 118 -2.55 0.37 15.66
N ALA A 119 -3.62 0.19 14.88
CA ALA A 119 -3.76 -0.97 13.99
C ALA A 119 -2.60 -1.05 12.97
N GLY A 120 -2.21 0.09 12.39
CA GLY A 120 -1.10 0.17 11.45
C GLY A 120 0.25 -0.19 12.06
N THR A 121 0.54 0.27 13.29
CA THR A 121 1.80 -0.05 13.97
C THR A 121 1.83 -1.49 14.46
N SER A 122 0.72 -1.99 15.02
CA SER A 122 0.59 -3.41 15.41
C SER A 122 0.79 -4.34 14.21
N GLY A 123 0.20 -4.00 13.05
CA GLY A 123 0.39 -4.77 11.82
C GLY A 123 1.85 -4.80 11.36
N ARG A 124 2.59 -3.69 11.49
CA ARG A 124 4.02 -3.65 11.15
C ARG A 124 4.87 -4.51 12.08
N MET A 125 4.58 -4.47 13.38
CA MET A 125 5.30 -5.31 14.36
C MET A 125 5.06 -6.81 14.12
N LEU A 126 3.79 -7.19 13.93
CA LEU A 126 3.45 -8.59 13.65
C LEU A 126 3.99 -9.04 12.29
N GLY A 127 3.93 -8.16 11.29
CA GLY A 127 4.48 -8.41 9.96
C GLY A 127 5.97 -8.67 10.00
N SER A 128 6.77 -7.81 10.64
CA SER A 128 8.23 -8.00 10.69
C SER A 128 8.63 -9.29 11.41
N VAL A 129 8.00 -9.60 12.55
CA VAL A 129 8.32 -10.81 13.32
C VAL A 129 7.92 -12.08 12.56
N SER A 130 6.70 -12.10 12.02
CA SER A 130 6.19 -13.29 11.31
C SER A 130 6.96 -13.57 10.02
N MET A 131 7.29 -12.52 9.26
CA MET A 131 8.05 -12.67 8.01
C MET A 131 9.48 -13.14 8.27
N SER A 132 10.14 -12.65 9.33
CA SER A 132 11.50 -13.10 9.68
C SER A 132 11.55 -14.55 10.18
N ALA A 133 10.50 -15.03 10.86
CA ALA A 133 10.40 -16.45 11.20
C ALA A 133 10.19 -17.30 9.94
N LEU A 134 9.29 -16.86 9.04
CA LEU A 134 8.98 -17.59 7.80
C LEU A 134 10.17 -17.69 6.84
N GLU A 135 10.94 -16.61 6.65
CA GLU A 135 12.10 -16.63 5.77
C GLU A 135 13.19 -17.59 6.27
N SER A 136 13.34 -17.71 7.59
CA SER A 136 14.35 -18.58 8.19
C SER A 136 14.04 -20.06 7.96
N GLU A 137 12.79 -20.47 8.13
CA GLU A 137 12.38 -21.89 8.06
C GLU A 137 11.99 -22.34 6.64
N TYR A 138 11.14 -21.55 5.96
CA TYR A 138 10.51 -21.95 4.69
C TYR A 138 11.09 -21.22 3.48
N GLY A 139 11.86 -20.17 3.73
CA GLY A 139 12.56 -19.40 2.71
C GLY A 139 11.74 -18.27 2.09
N PRO A 140 12.39 -17.46 1.22
CA PRO A 140 11.80 -16.23 0.68
C PRO A 140 10.56 -16.45 -0.20
N LYS A 141 10.43 -17.62 -0.84
CA LYS A 141 9.27 -17.95 -1.68
C LYS A 141 7.96 -17.94 -0.90
N TRP A 142 7.96 -18.45 0.33
CA TRP A 142 6.77 -18.46 1.17
C TRP A 142 6.36 -17.04 1.57
N VAL A 143 7.34 -16.19 1.89
CA VAL A 143 7.11 -14.76 2.18
C VAL A 143 6.41 -14.07 1.01
N TRP A 144 6.89 -14.27 -0.23
CA TRP A 144 6.22 -13.72 -1.41
C TRP A 144 4.77 -14.21 -1.55
N ASN A 145 4.52 -15.51 -1.37
CA ASN A 145 3.17 -16.07 -1.51
C ASN A 145 2.21 -15.48 -0.46
N VAL A 146 2.63 -15.35 0.79
CA VAL A 146 1.83 -14.73 1.86
C VAL A 146 1.53 -13.27 1.52
N GLN A 147 2.52 -12.53 1.05
CA GLN A 147 2.37 -11.11 0.71
C GLN A 147 1.44 -10.89 -0.49
N ILE A 148 1.56 -11.71 -1.55
CA ILE A 148 0.67 -11.69 -2.71
C ILE A 148 -0.77 -12.02 -2.26
N THR A 149 -0.95 -13.04 -1.43
CA THR A 149 -2.26 -13.43 -0.91
C THR A 149 -2.89 -12.29 -0.11
N LEU A 150 -2.14 -11.66 0.78
CA LEU A 150 -2.61 -10.52 1.58
C LEU A 150 -3.01 -9.33 0.70
N LEU A 151 -2.25 -9.04 -0.36
CA LEU A 151 -2.58 -7.99 -1.32
C LEU A 151 -3.85 -8.31 -2.10
N ILE A 152 -4.04 -9.55 -2.54
CA ILE A 152 -5.28 -9.98 -3.22
C ILE A 152 -6.49 -9.84 -2.30
N VAL A 153 -6.37 -10.25 -1.03
CA VAL A 153 -7.44 -10.08 -0.03
C VAL A 153 -7.76 -8.61 0.20
N THR A 154 -6.74 -7.75 0.24
CA THR A 154 -6.88 -6.30 0.39
C THR A 154 -7.61 -5.69 -0.81
N ILE A 155 -7.22 -6.05 -2.03
CA ILE A 155 -7.86 -5.61 -3.27
C ILE A 155 -9.32 -6.08 -3.31
N SER A 156 -9.57 -7.34 -2.95
CA SER A 156 -10.91 -7.93 -2.93
C SER A 156 -11.81 -7.21 -1.92
N SER A 157 -11.31 -6.97 -0.70
CA SER A 157 -12.00 -6.18 0.32
C SER A 157 -12.28 -4.76 -0.16
N TRP A 158 -11.32 -4.13 -0.83
CA TRP A 158 -11.49 -2.78 -1.38
C TRP A 158 -12.59 -2.72 -2.45
N ILE A 159 -12.63 -3.70 -3.35
CA ILE A 159 -13.66 -3.80 -4.39
C ILE A 159 -15.03 -4.04 -3.74
N ALA A 160 -15.13 -5.00 -2.81
CA ALA A 160 -16.37 -5.31 -2.12
C ALA A 160 -16.91 -4.09 -1.36
N LEU A 161 -16.06 -3.33 -0.67
CA LEU A 161 -16.45 -2.16 0.13
C LEU A 161 -16.48 -0.85 -0.68
N ASN A 162 -16.21 -0.88 -1.99
CA ASN A 162 -16.17 0.33 -2.81
C ASN A 162 -17.50 1.10 -2.79
N HIS A 163 -18.61 0.41 -2.57
CA HIS A 163 -19.94 0.99 -2.54
C HIS A 163 -20.23 1.69 -1.20
N LYS A 164 -19.52 1.34 -0.12
CA LYS A 164 -19.65 1.97 1.21
C LYS A 164 -18.71 3.15 1.41
N MET A 165 -17.61 3.23 0.66
CA MET A 165 -16.61 4.33 0.75
C MET A 165 -17.08 5.61 0.03
N VAL A 166 -18.30 6.06 0.31
CA VAL A 166 -18.84 7.34 -0.18
C VAL A 166 -18.56 8.41 0.88
N PRO A 167 -18.03 9.59 0.51
CA PRO A 167 -17.81 10.67 1.47
C PRO A 167 -19.12 11.07 2.14
N LEU A 168 -19.07 11.42 3.42
CA LEU A 168 -20.25 11.87 4.16
C LEU A 168 -20.82 13.12 3.50
N ALA A 169 -22.06 13.04 3.00
CA ALA A 169 -22.79 14.20 2.52
C ALA A 169 -23.32 14.97 3.73
N LEU A 170 -22.81 16.18 3.95
CA LEU A 170 -23.28 17.04 5.04
C LEU A 170 -24.66 17.62 4.70
N PRO A 171 -25.58 17.71 5.69
CA PRO A 171 -26.76 18.56 5.56
C PRO A 171 -26.34 19.99 5.24
N GLU A 172 -27.09 20.65 4.35
CA GLU A 172 -26.77 21.99 3.83
C GLU A 172 -26.61 23.02 4.95
N GLU A 173 -27.47 22.94 5.96
CA GLU A 173 -27.45 23.79 7.16
C GLU A 173 -26.15 23.64 7.98
N TYR A 174 -25.60 22.43 8.08
CA TYR A 174 -24.35 22.18 8.79
C TYR A 174 -23.13 22.69 8.01
N ALA A 175 -23.14 22.55 6.68
CA ALA A 175 -22.06 23.04 5.82
C ALA A 175 -22.00 24.58 5.81
N GLU A 176 -23.16 25.24 5.75
CA GLU A 176 -23.26 26.70 5.79
C GLU A 176 -22.81 27.30 7.13
N PHE A 177 -23.14 26.64 8.24
CA PHE A 177 -22.71 27.08 9.58
C PHE A 177 -21.19 26.98 9.76
N HIS A 178 -20.56 25.94 9.24
CA HIS A 178 -19.16 25.61 9.54
C HIS A 178 -18.14 26.21 8.57
N ASP A 179 -18.51 26.37 7.28
CA ASP A 179 -17.70 27.07 6.26
C ASP A 179 -18.62 27.82 5.27
N PRO A 180 -19.03 29.06 5.59
CA PRO A 180 -19.95 29.84 4.75
C PRO A 180 -19.35 30.25 3.40
N ASN A 181 -18.03 30.11 3.20
CA ASN A 181 -17.33 30.48 1.96
C ASN A 181 -16.93 29.26 1.11
N ASP A 182 -17.40 28.05 1.44
CA ASP A 182 -17.15 26.85 0.65
C ASP A 182 -17.67 27.04 -0.80
N PRO A 183 -16.81 26.90 -1.83
CA PRO A 183 -17.21 27.06 -3.23
C PRO A 183 -18.36 26.13 -3.66
N ASP A 184 -18.54 24.97 -3.02
CA ASP A 184 -19.66 24.06 -3.31
C ASP A 184 -20.98 24.55 -2.67
N VAL A 185 -20.90 25.18 -1.48
CA VAL A 185 -22.04 25.86 -0.83
C VAL A 185 -22.45 27.10 -1.63
N ILE A 186 -21.48 27.92 -2.06
CA ILE A 186 -21.73 29.11 -2.88
C ILE A 186 -22.34 28.73 -4.24
N LYS A 187 -21.81 27.72 -4.93
CA LYS A 187 -22.38 27.24 -6.19
C LYS A 187 -23.81 26.74 -6.02
N LYS A 188 -24.13 26.05 -4.92
CA LYS A 188 -25.49 25.61 -4.62
C LYS A 188 -26.42 26.78 -4.27
N LYS A 189 -25.97 27.75 -3.46
CA LYS A 189 -26.73 28.99 -3.18
C LYS A 189 -27.07 29.76 -4.46
N ILE A 190 -26.09 29.93 -5.36
CA ILE A 190 -26.33 30.58 -6.66
C ILE A 190 -27.32 29.77 -7.51
N LYS A 191 -27.22 28.43 -7.51
CA LYS A 191 -28.13 27.55 -8.25
C LYS A 191 -29.56 27.57 -7.69
N ASN A 192 -29.73 27.61 -6.37
CA ASN A 192 -31.02 27.67 -5.70
C ASN A 192 -31.66 29.06 -5.85
N GLY A 193 -30.90 30.14 -5.63
CA GLY A 193 -31.36 31.52 -5.87
C GLY A 193 -31.68 31.81 -7.34
N SER A 194 -31.00 31.14 -8.29
CA SER A 194 -31.37 31.22 -9.71
C SER A 194 -32.66 30.46 -10.03
N LYS A 195 -33.01 29.40 -9.29
CA LYS A 195 -34.28 28.67 -9.47
C LYS A 195 -35.47 29.44 -8.91
N GLU A 196 -35.33 30.12 -7.77
CA GLU A 196 -36.39 30.98 -7.23
C GLU A 196 -36.72 32.15 -8.15
N LYS A 197 -35.71 32.77 -8.78
CA LYS A 197 -35.92 33.86 -9.74
C LYS A 197 -36.56 33.44 -11.08
N ILE A 198 -36.60 32.15 -11.39
CA ILE A 198 -37.23 31.61 -12.62
C ILE A 198 -38.69 31.21 -12.35
N ASN A 199 -39.05 30.96 -11.09
CA ASN A 199 -40.40 30.54 -10.67
C ASN A 199 -41.24 31.67 -10.05
N ALA A 200 -40.72 32.90 -10.01
CA ALA A 200 -41.42 34.12 -9.60
C ALA A 200 -41.69 35.00 -10.82
#